data_AF-A0A496AVD6-F1
#
_entry.id   AF-A0A496AVD6-F1
#
_cell.length_a   1.000
_cell.length_b   1.000
_cell.length_c   1.000
_cell.angle_alpha   90.00
_cell.angle_beta   90.00
_cell.angle_gamma   90.00
#
_symmetry.space_group_name_H-M   'P 1'
#
loop_
_entity.id
_entity.type
_entity.pdbx_description
1 polymer ?
#
loop_
_entity_poly.entity_id
_entity_poly.type
_entity_poly.pdbx_seq_one_letter_code
_entity_poly.pdbx_strand_id
1 'polypeptide(L)'
;MNGKPYYSADSGFACAAAGRGMTEALQEHLNVIVRDENLEIAFNDDYYQAEMKGLVEDKTELEEQKAQRQNAIKEATKELETKNIKLAELKVELDSPVEILETSEGSRMVELNEKIEEKISDMESKKAEIAKVEIELESPTRVELDALNTEGTIHQSSKDWFSKLRHWFSKLFTGLPKLIFTIFATAAVIGLFGYLYLFYVSAGEKTVKSSDDMDLTALIDYKALDRSLQFSDDNPRNWLILMFPFIFIVLAIVTHLSLESEKWTRWIYFSVFLAATLLIEATIGWRIAHNIVEAQKAASTNGQSQDSFRLLFLLFLFLGFGPSVLLGLGLHWILGLWENPRPQTDQSTQMEIQIRAEKKDKLVELSALNTEIQNLEEGLSRIYEDKQAYSDSLIKTYRHPIESQIAGLDTEIQSIQAEIQLLNEQVDSLQMEIDRCESEIGTHLKGQRERVIDIKKMEAQANEFVTGWCRYVAQCRTDLQPQEVSSQIIEIQELAKQTLENFKTTLKTV
;
A
#
# COMPACT_ATOMS: atom_id res chain seq x y z
N MET A 1 -52.84 -63.22 60.70
CA MET A 1 -53.41 -64.29 61.55
C MET A 1 -53.73 -65.46 60.65
N ASN A 2 -52.84 -66.46 60.60
CA ASN A 2 -52.98 -67.65 59.73
C ASN A 2 -53.95 -68.66 60.35
N GLY A 3 -55.22 -68.29 60.46
CA GLY A 3 -56.29 -69.22 60.81
C GLY A 3 -56.72 -69.96 59.57
N LYS A 4 -55.97 -70.99 59.15
CA LYS A 4 -56.55 -72.00 58.25
C LYS A 4 -57.82 -72.51 58.94
N PRO A 5 -59.00 -72.52 58.31
CA PRO A 5 -60.13 -73.26 58.84
C PRO A 5 -59.72 -74.73 58.84
N TYR A 6 -59.22 -75.18 59.98
CA TYR A 6 -58.90 -76.58 60.21
C TYR A 6 -60.25 -77.27 60.41
N TYR A 7 -60.90 -77.65 59.31
CA TYR A 7 -61.82 -78.77 59.36
C TYR A 7 -60.92 -79.97 59.68
N SER A 8 -60.76 -80.29 60.98
CA SER A 8 -60.11 -81.54 61.32
C SER A 8 -60.97 -82.63 60.67
N ALA A 9 -60.34 -83.65 60.10
CA ALA A 9 -61.06 -84.80 59.57
C ALA A 9 -62.16 -85.27 60.56
N ASP A 10 -61.91 -85.10 61.86
CA ASP A 10 -62.80 -85.41 62.97
C ASP A 10 -64.16 -84.71 62.94
N SER A 11 -64.35 -83.50 62.38
CA SER A 11 -65.67 -82.85 62.34
C SER A 11 -66.61 -83.42 61.27
N GLY A 12 -66.05 -83.90 60.15
CA GLY A 12 -66.80 -84.68 59.15
C GLY A 12 -67.21 -86.05 59.70
N PHE A 13 -66.30 -86.70 60.44
CA PHE A 13 -66.60 -87.92 61.18
C PHE A 13 -67.59 -87.72 62.33
N ALA A 14 -67.59 -86.56 62.99
CA ALA A 14 -68.56 -86.24 64.05
C ALA A 14 -69.99 -86.05 63.50
N CYS A 15 -70.16 -85.48 62.31
CA CYS A 15 -71.47 -85.40 61.65
C CYS A 15 -72.01 -86.79 61.26
N ALA A 16 -71.11 -87.70 60.84
CA ALA A 16 -71.41 -89.12 60.64
C ALA A 16 -71.93 -89.81 61.89
N ALA A 17 -71.18 -89.61 62.98
CA ALA A 17 -71.43 -90.24 64.27
C ALA A 17 -72.75 -89.75 64.89
N ALA A 18 -73.23 -88.57 64.47
CA ALA A 18 -74.53 -88.02 64.82
C ALA A 18 -75.73 -88.61 64.03
N GLY A 19 -75.51 -89.61 63.16
CA GLY A 19 -76.58 -90.33 62.45
C GLY A 19 -77.06 -89.68 61.15
N ARG A 20 -76.37 -88.66 60.65
CA ARG A 20 -76.60 -88.08 59.32
C ARG A 20 -75.95 -88.99 58.27
N GLY A 21 -76.68 -89.30 57.19
CA GLY A 21 -76.21 -90.26 56.19
C GLY A 21 -74.92 -89.83 55.49
N MET A 22 -74.17 -90.77 54.90
CA MET A 22 -72.89 -90.48 54.24
C MET A 22 -73.00 -89.40 53.14
N THR A 23 -74.10 -89.37 52.40
CA THR A 23 -74.38 -88.34 51.38
C THR A 23 -74.35 -86.94 51.98
N GLU A 24 -74.99 -86.75 53.14
CA GLU A 24 -75.07 -85.46 53.81
C GLU A 24 -73.70 -85.04 54.35
N ALA A 25 -72.93 -85.99 54.90
CA ALA A 25 -71.57 -85.73 55.39
C ALA A 25 -70.59 -85.36 54.26
N LEU A 26 -70.66 -86.06 53.12
CA LEU A 26 -69.85 -85.74 51.93
C LEU A 26 -70.28 -84.42 51.30
N GLN A 27 -71.58 -84.17 51.18
CA GLN A 27 -72.09 -82.91 50.66
C GLN A 27 -71.64 -81.73 51.52
N GLU A 28 -71.69 -81.86 52.85
CA GLU A 28 -71.21 -80.83 53.77
C GLU A 28 -69.70 -80.64 53.65
N HIS A 29 -68.92 -81.72 53.50
CA HIS A 29 -67.48 -81.62 53.27
C HIS A 29 -67.14 -80.90 51.95
N LEU A 30 -67.84 -81.24 50.86
CA LEU A 30 -67.72 -80.56 49.57
C LEU A 30 -68.12 -79.08 49.65
N ASN A 31 -69.21 -78.78 50.38
CA ASN A 31 -69.65 -77.40 50.62
C ASN A 31 -68.59 -76.60 51.39
N VAL A 32 -67.91 -77.20 52.37
CA VAL A 32 -66.81 -76.57 53.12
C VAL A 32 -65.62 -76.30 52.20
N ILE A 33 -65.20 -77.28 51.40
CA ILE A 33 -64.11 -77.08 50.42
C ILE A 33 -64.43 -75.92 49.48
N VAL A 34 -65.64 -75.90 48.92
CA VAL A 34 -66.07 -74.83 48.02
C VAL A 34 -66.15 -73.49 48.73
N ARG A 35 -66.61 -73.46 49.98
CA ARG A 35 -66.62 -72.23 50.77
C ARG A 35 -65.20 -71.73 51.03
N ASP A 36 -64.27 -72.62 51.36
CA ASP A 36 -62.88 -72.26 51.63
C ASP A 36 -62.16 -71.80 50.35
N GLU A 37 -62.40 -72.46 49.21
CA GLU A 37 -61.89 -72.00 47.91
C GLU A 37 -62.54 -70.68 47.48
N ASN A 38 -63.85 -70.49 47.70
CA ASN A 38 -64.52 -69.22 47.45
C ASN A 38 -63.98 -68.09 48.33
N LEU A 39 -63.62 -68.38 49.59
CA LEU A 39 -62.98 -67.42 50.48
C LEU A 39 -61.56 -67.08 50.03
N GLU A 40 -60.79 -68.06 49.54
CA GLU A 40 -59.46 -67.85 48.96
C GLU A 40 -59.54 -67.05 47.65
N ILE A 41 -60.52 -67.34 46.79
CA ILE A 41 -60.82 -66.58 45.58
C ILE A 41 -61.21 -65.14 45.95
N ALA A 42 -62.13 -64.94 46.90
CA ALA A 42 -62.57 -63.62 47.33
C ALA A 42 -61.43 -62.79 47.95
N PHE A 43 -60.60 -63.39 48.81
CA PHE A 43 -59.45 -62.71 49.40
C PHE A 43 -58.44 -62.28 48.33
N ASN A 44 -58.15 -63.17 47.38
CA ASN A 44 -57.26 -62.83 46.28
C ASN A 44 -57.90 -61.77 45.37
N ASP A 45 -59.20 -61.84 45.10
CA ASP A 45 -59.91 -60.85 44.29
C ASP A 45 -59.86 -59.46 44.92
N ASP A 46 -60.04 -59.34 46.22
CA ASP A 46 -59.87 -58.07 46.95
C ASP A 46 -58.44 -57.53 46.79
N TYR A 47 -57.42 -58.39 46.91
CA TYR A 47 -56.03 -58.02 46.70
C TYR A 47 -55.77 -57.51 45.27
N TYR A 48 -56.21 -58.25 44.26
CA TYR A 48 -56.01 -57.86 42.86
C TYR A 48 -56.87 -56.66 42.46
N GLN A 49 -58.05 -56.48 43.05
CA GLN A 49 -58.84 -55.25 42.84
C GLN A 49 -58.12 -54.03 43.40
N ALA A 50 -57.49 -54.13 44.57
CA ALA A 50 -56.70 -53.05 45.13
C ALA A 50 -55.47 -52.73 44.27
N GLU A 51 -54.76 -53.75 43.78
CA GLU A 51 -53.60 -53.59 42.90
C GLU A 51 -53.99 -53.00 41.53
N MET A 52 -55.05 -53.51 40.89
CA MET A 52 -55.58 -52.94 39.65
C MET A 52 -56.03 -51.49 39.83
N LYS A 53 -56.65 -51.15 40.97
CA LYS A 53 -57.06 -49.79 41.26
C LYS A 53 -55.83 -48.86 41.32
N GLY A 54 -54.76 -49.29 41.99
CA GLY A 54 -53.49 -48.56 42.02
C GLY A 54 -52.91 -48.37 40.62
N LEU A 55 -52.83 -49.43 39.81
CA LEU A 55 -52.33 -49.33 38.43
C LEU A 55 -53.17 -48.42 37.52
N VAL A 56 -54.50 -48.38 37.71
CA VAL A 56 -55.38 -47.47 36.97
C VAL A 56 -55.18 -46.01 37.40
N GLU A 57 -54.99 -45.76 38.70
CA GLU A 57 -54.65 -44.44 39.24
C GLU A 57 -53.30 -43.96 38.68
N ASP A 58 -52.26 -44.80 38.75
CA ASP A 58 -50.93 -44.53 38.21
C ASP A 58 -50.97 -44.25 36.70
N LYS A 59 -51.69 -45.08 35.93
CA LYS A 59 -51.88 -44.87 34.49
C LYS A 59 -52.53 -43.52 34.20
N THR A 60 -53.55 -43.14 34.97
CA THR A 60 -54.27 -41.87 34.78
C THR A 60 -53.35 -40.68 35.05
N GLU A 61 -52.52 -40.76 36.09
CA GLU A 61 -51.52 -39.73 36.40
C GLU A 61 -50.47 -39.61 35.27
N LEU A 62 -49.96 -40.74 34.76
CA LEU A 62 -49.02 -40.75 33.64
C LEU A 62 -49.62 -40.16 32.35
N GLU A 63 -50.89 -40.47 32.05
CA GLU A 63 -51.61 -39.88 30.91
C GLU A 63 -51.76 -38.36 31.05
N GLU A 64 -52.05 -37.86 32.26
CA GLU A 64 -52.11 -36.43 32.53
C GLU A 64 -50.74 -35.75 32.35
N GLN A 65 -49.68 -36.33 32.92
CA GLN A 65 -48.31 -35.83 32.75
C GLN A 65 -47.91 -35.80 31.28
N LYS A 66 -48.23 -36.86 30.52
CA LYS A 66 -47.98 -36.92 29.08
C LYS A 66 -48.72 -35.80 28.33
N ALA A 67 -49.99 -35.57 28.64
CA ALA A 67 -50.79 -34.51 28.03
C ALA A 67 -50.20 -33.12 28.33
N GLN A 68 -49.74 -32.88 29.56
CA GLN A 68 -49.05 -31.64 29.93
C GLN A 68 -47.77 -31.43 29.11
N ARG A 69 -46.93 -32.46 28.97
CA ARG A 69 -45.69 -32.39 28.16
C ARG A 69 -45.97 -32.16 26.67
N GLN A 70 -47.01 -32.80 26.12
CA GLN A 70 -47.44 -32.57 24.74
C GLN A 70 -47.92 -31.13 24.50
N ASN A 71 -48.56 -30.51 25.49
CA ASN A 71 -48.93 -29.10 25.40
C ASN A 71 -47.70 -28.18 25.45
N ALA A 72 -46.73 -28.47 26.33
CA ALA A 72 -45.46 -27.74 26.37
C ALA A 72 -44.70 -27.81 25.03
N ILE A 73 -44.68 -28.98 24.37
CA ILE A 73 -44.10 -29.14 23.02
C ILE A 73 -44.80 -28.23 22.01
N LYS A 74 -46.14 -28.16 22.03
CA LYS A 74 -46.91 -27.29 21.12
C LYS A 74 -46.59 -25.80 21.35
N GLU A 75 -46.49 -25.38 22.61
CA GLU A 75 -46.14 -24.01 22.96
C GLU A 75 -44.72 -23.65 22.50
N ALA A 76 -43.73 -24.51 22.80
CA ALA A 76 -42.35 -24.34 22.36
C ALA A 76 -42.23 -24.32 20.82
N THR A 77 -43.00 -25.16 20.12
CA THR A 77 -43.02 -25.17 18.64
C THR A 77 -43.57 -23.86 18.06
N LYS A 78 -44.61 -23.30 18.67
CA LYS A 78 -45.16 -22.00 18.26
C LYS A 78 -44.17 -20.85 18.51
N GLU A 79 -43.45 -20.89 19.63
CA GLU A 79 -42.38 -19.92 19.89
C GLU A 79 -41.25 -20.06 18.85
N LEU A 80 -40.84 -21.30 18.54
CA LEU A 80 -39.84 -21.61 17.52
C LEU A 80 -40.24 -21.06 16.14
N GLU A 81 -41.49 -21.26 15.71
CA GLU A 81 -42.00 -20.70 14.45
C GLU A 81 -41.94 -19.17 14.45
N THR A 82 -42.36 -18.53 15.54
CA THR A 82 -42.34 -17.08 15.67
C THR A 82 -40.92 -16.52 15.57
N LYS A 83 -39.94 -17.16 16.24
CA LYS A 83 -38.53 -16.75 16.16
C LYS A 83 -37.92 -17.02 14.79
N ASN A 84 -38.27 -18.11 14.12
CA ASN A 84 -37.83 -18.40 12.75
C ASN A 84 -38.35 -17.36 11.74
N ILE A 85 -39.59 -16.90 11.88
CA ILE A 85 -40.13 -15.81 11.06
C ILE A 85 -39.31 -14.54 11.29
N LYS A 86 -39.09 -14.14 12.55
CA LYS A 86 -38.28 -12.96 12.88
C LYS A 86 -36.83 -13.07 12.37
N LEU A 87 -36.24 -14.25 12.44
CA LEU A 87 -34.91 -14.52 11.89
C LEU A 87 -34.90 -14.34 10.36
N ALA A 88 -35.93 -14.82 9.66
CA ALA A 88 -36.06 -14.64 8.22
C ALA A 88 -36.24 -13.16 7.85
N GLU A 89 -37.06 -12.41 8.60
CA GLU A 89 -37.23 -10.96 8.43
C GLU A 89 -35.90 -10.22 8.57
N LEU A 90 -35.13 -10.50 9.63
CA LEU A 90 -33.81 -9.88 9.85
C LEU A 90 -32.78 -10.27 8.78
N LYS A 91 -32.82 -11.50 8.26
CA LYS A 91 -31.95 -11.92 7.14
C LYS A 91 -32.30 -11.18 5.86
N VAL A 92 -33.59 -10.96 5.59
CA VAL A 92 -34.05 -10.13 4.46
C VAL A 92 -33.65 -8.66 4.66
N GLU A 93 -33.75 -8.12 5.88
CA GLU A 93 -33.30 -6.76 6.22
C GLU A 93 -31.78 -6.61 6.01
N LEU A 94 -30.99 -7.63 6.37
CA LEU A 94 -29.55 -7.67 6.15
C LEU A 94 -29.16 -7.73 4.66
N ASP A 95 -29.91 -8.52 3.88
CA ASP A 95 -29.65 -8.77 2.45
C ASP A 95 -30.28 -7.71 1.52
N SER A 96 -31.16 -6.86 2.04
CA SER A 96 -31.76 -5.74 1.32
C SER A 96 -31.01 -4.43 1.64
N PRO A 97 -29.92 -4.10 0.93
CA PRO A 97 -29.22 -2.82 1.10
C PRO A 97 -30.05 -1.60 0.63
N VAL A 98 -31.28 -1.82 0.16
CA VAL A 98 -32.06 -0.86 -0.62
C VAL A 98 -32.53 0.33 0.22
N GLU A 99 -32.89 0.16 1.49
CA GLU A 99 -33.31 1.29 2.32
C GLU A 99 -32.14 2.18 2.79
N ILE A 100 -30.91 1.65 2.88
CA ILE A 100 -29.74 2.45 3.26
C ILE A 100 -29.30 3.35 2.08
N LEU A 101 -29.55 2.94 0.84
CA LEU A 101 -29.24 3.74 -0.36
C LEU A 101 -30.26 4.86 -0.64
N GLU A 102 -31.51 4.75 -0.16
CA GLU A 102 -32.55 5.78 -0.33
C GLU A 102 -32.61 6.81 0.81
N THR A 103 -31.89 6.59 1.91
CA THR A 103 -31.76 7.56 3.01
C THR A 103 -30.66 8.59 2.71
N SER A 104 -30.59 9.68 3.50
CA SER A 104 -29.61 10.78 3.31
C SER A 104 -28.14 10.32 3.28
N GLU A 105 -27.88 9.07 3.69
CA GLU A 105 -26.59 8.41 3.72
C GLU A 105 -26.14 7.90 2.34
N GLY A 106 -27.06 7.35 1.53
CA GLY A 106 -26.80 7.01 0.13
C GLY A 106 -26.42 8.25 -0.69
N SER A 107 -27.04 9.40 -0.40
CA SER A 107 -26.72 10.69 -1.02
C SER A 107 -25.26 11.10 -0.79
N ARG A 108 -24.67 10.76 0.37
CA ARG A 108 -23.28 11.10 0.70
C ARG A 108 -22.27 10.23 -0.05
N MET A 109 -22.58 8.95 -0.26
CA MET A 109 -21.76 8.07 -1.11
C MET A 109 -21.79 8.50 -2.58
N VAL A 110 -22.95 8.94 -3.07
CA VAL A 110 -23.09 9.52 -4.41
C VAL A 110 -22.27 10.81 -4.52
N GLU A 111 -22.38 11.72 -3.55
CA GLU A 111 -21.58 12.96 -3.50
C GLU A 111 -20.06 12.69 -3.48
N LEU A 112 -19.62 11.70 -2.70
CA LEU A 112 -18.20 11.31 -2.67
C LEU A 112 -17.73 10.72 -4.01
N ASN A 113 -18.56 9.91 -4.67
CA ASN A 113 -18.24 9.39 -6.01
C ASN A 113 -18.18 10.50 -7.06
N GLU A 114 -19.13 11.44 -7.03
CA GLU A 114 -19.14 12.60 -7.93
C GLU A 114 -17.87 13.45 -7.75
N LYS A 115 -17.45 13.71 -6.50
CA LYS A 115 -16.18 14.40 -6.20
C LYS A 115 -14.94 13.62 -6.67
N ILE A 116 -14.98 12.29 -6.62
CA ILE A 116 -13.89 11.45 -7.16
C ILE A 116 -13.82 11.61 -8.68
N GLU A 117 -14.96 11.51 -9.37
CA GLU A 117 -15.03 11.66 -10.83
C GLU A 117 -14.59 13.06 -11.29
N GLU A 118 -15.04 14.10 -10.60
CA GLU A 118 -14.63 15.49 -10.86
C GLU A 118 -13.10 15.65 -10.75
N LYS A 119 -12.49 15.16 -9.66
CA LYS A 119 -11.03 15.24 -9.47
C LYS A 119 -10.23 14.40 -10.46
N ILE A 120 -10.75 13.24 -10.88
CA ILE A 120 -10.12 12.42 -11.92
C ILE A 120 -10.12 13.18 -13.24
N SER A 121 -11.27 13.77 -13.61
CA SER A 121 -11.40 14.57 -14.84
C SER A 121 -10.44 15.77 -14.84
N ASP A 122 -10.34 16.50 -13.72
CA ASP A 122 -9.39 17.62 -13.58
C ASP A 122 -7.94 17.15 -13.73
N MET A 123 -7.58 16.03 -13.10
CA MET A 123 -6.23 15.46 -13.20
C MET A 123 -5.91 15.02 -14.63
N GLU A 124 -6.85 14.41 -15.35
CA GLU A 124 -6.67 14.02 -16.75
C GLU A 124 -6.49 15.24 -17.66
N SER A 125 -7.28 16.31 -17.44
CA SER A 125 -7.11 17.58 -18.14
C SER A 125 -5.70 18.17 -17.92
N LYS A 126 -5.22 18.14 -16.67
CA LYS A 126 -3.87 18.65 -16.32
C LYS A 126 -2.75 17.81 -16.90
N LYS A 127 -2.90 16.48 -16.96
CA LYS A 127 -1.95 15.59 -17.65
C LYS A 127 -1.91 15.87 -19.16
N ALA A 128 -3.04 16.20 -19.77
CA ALA A 128 -3.06 16.62 -21.18
C ALA A 128 -2.37 17.98 -21.40
N GLU A 129 -2.49 18.93 -20.46
CA GLU A 129 -1.73 20.19 -20.48
C GLU A 129 -0.22 19.94 -20.39
N ILE A 130 0.25 19.06 -19.49
CA ILE A 130 1.66 18.67 -19.41
C ILE A 130 2.15 18.09 -20.74
N ALA A 131 1.41 17.14 -21.33
CA ALA A 131 1.79 16.54 -22.60
C ALA A 131 1.91 17.59 -23.72
N LYS A 132 1.04 18.61 -23.72
CA LYS A 132 1.12 19.72 -24.66
C LYS A 132 2.37 20.57 -24.45
N VAL A 133 2.68 20.92 -23.20
CA VAL A 133 3.88 21.71 -22.86
C VAL A 133 5.17 20.94 -23.15
N GLU A 134 5.21 19.62 -22.89
CA GLU A 134 6.33 18.74 -23.26
C GLU A 134 6.56 18.69 -24.77
N ILE A 135 5.49 18.54 -25.57
CA ILE A 135 5.56 18.60 -27.04
C ILE A 135 6.11 19.97 -27.50
N GLU A 136 5.67 21.07 -26.88
CA GLU A 136 6.16 22.42 -27.18
C GLU A 136 7.61 22.66 -26.70
N LEU A 137 8.13 21.84 -25.78
CA LEU A 137 9.51 21.85 -25.31
C LEU A 137 10.45 21.07 -26.25
N GLU A 138 9.94 19.99 -26.85
CA GLU A 138 10.65 19.16 -27.84
C GLU A 138 10.64 19.75 -29.25
N SER A 139 9.64 20.57 -29.59
CA SER A 139 9.56 21.26 -30.88
C SER A 139 10.66 22.33 -31.04
N PRO A 140 11.23 22.52 -32.25
CA PRO A 140 12.17 23.60 -32.51
C PRO A 140 11.55 24.94 -32.12
N THR A 141 12.30 25.76 -31.39
CA THR A 141 11.75 27.01 -30.85
C THR A 141 11.38 27.93 -32.02
N ARG A 142 10.33 28.76 -31.93
CA ARG A 142 9.92 29.68 -33.04
C ARG A 142 11.09 30.48 -33.62
N VAL A 143 12.05 30.76 -32.76
CA VAL A 143 13.29 31.45 -33.02
C VAL A 143 14.22 30.62 -33.96
N GLU A 144 14.41 29.31 -33.75
CA GLU A 144 15.23 28.43 -34.62
C GLU A 144 14.72 28.35 -36.07
N LEU A 145 13.40 28.47 -36.28
CA LEU A 145 12.82 28.49 -37.63
C LEU A 145 13.12 29.79 -38.40
N ASP A 146 13.26 30.92 -37.72
CA ASP A 146 13.55 32.21 -38.37
C ASP A 146 15.03 32.37 -38.76
N ALA A 147 15.97 31.76 -38.01
CA ALA A 147 17.39 31.81 -38.38
C ALA A 147 17.74 30.97 -39.62
N LEU A 148 17.06 29.83 -39.81
CA LEU A 148 17.28 28.95 -40.96
C LEU A 148 16.89 29.56 -42.33
N ASN A 149 16.13 30.66 -42.34
CA ASN A 149 15.70 31.34 -43.57
C ASN A 149 16.64 32.46 -44.05
N THR A 150 17.67 32.82 -43.27
CA THR A 150 18.45 34.04 -43.54
C THR A 150 19.93 33.80 -43.88
N GLU A 151 20.38 32.54 -43.94
CA GLU A 151 21.78 32.20 -44.13
C GLU A 151 22.11 31.86 -45.59
N GLY A 152 21.84 32.84 -46.47
CA GLY A 152 22.23 32.82 -47.87
C GLY A 152 23.28 33.90 -48.15
N THR A 153 24.50 33.46 -48.48
CA THR A 153 25.61 34.22 -49.13
C THR A 153 26.32 35.32 -48.33
N ILE A 154 27.67 35.25 -48.24
CA ILE A 154 28.61 36.18 -48.89
C ILE A 154 30.10 35.83 -48.58
N HIS A 155 30.82 35.55 -49.67
CA HIS A 155 32.23 35.82 -50.00
C HIS A 155 33.31 35.97 -48.90
N GLN A 156 34.26 35.03 -48.90
CA GLN A 156 35.50 35.07 -48.12
C GLN A 156 36.70 34.85 -49.05
N SER A 157 37.26 35.93 -49.61
CA SER A 157 38.50 35.88 -50.39
C SER A 157 39.31 37.16 -50.20
N SER A 158 40.23 37.12 -49.23
CA SER A 158 41.45 37.96 -49.07
C SER A 158 41.98 37.97 -47.62
N LYS A 159 41.24 37.43 -46.65
CA LYS A 159 41.66 37.31 -45.23
C LYS A 159 42.83 36.35 -44.98
N ASP A 160 43.40 35.70 -46.00
CA ASP A 160 44.13 34.43 -45.81
C ASP A 160 45.57 34.59 -45.27
N TRP A 161 46.30 35.69 -45.55
CA TRP A 161 47.68 35.80 -45.06
C TRP A 161 47.81 36.39 -43.64
N PHE A 162 47.09 37.47 -43.31
CA PHE A 162 47.11 38.04 -41.94
C PHE A 162 46.41 37.15 -40.93
N SER A 163 45.36 36.41 -41.32
CA SER A 163 44.77 35.40 -40.44
C SER A 163 45.70 34.22 -40.22
N LYS A 164 46.49 33.80 -41.22
CA LYS A 164 47.56 32.79 -41.04
C LYS A 164 48.65 33.29 -40.10
N LEU A 165 49.08 34.55 -40.21
CA LEU A 165 50.06 35.13 -39.28
C LEU A 165 49.48 35.26 -37.86
N ARG A 166 48.24 35.77 -37.73
CA ARG A 166 47.50 35.86 -36.46
C ARG A 166 47.26 34.47 -35.86
N HIS A 167 47.00 33.46 -36.67
CA HIS A 167 46.79 32.09 -36.24
C HIS A 167 48.10 31.41 -35.84
N TRP A 168 49.21 31.70 -36.53
CA TRP A 168 50.53 31.24 -36.16
C TRP A 168 50.99 31.84 -34.82
N PHE A 169 50.82 33.15 -34.63
CA PHE A 169 51.04 33.81 -33.33
C PHE A 169 50.06 33.32 -32.27
N SER A 170 48.78 33.13 -32.60
CA SER A 170 47.81 32.62 -31.61
C SER A 170 48.16 31.20 -31.18
N LYS A 171 48.66 30.34 -32.08
CA LYS A 171 49.19 28.99 -31.76
C LYS A 171 50.48 29.02 -30.93
N LEU A 172 51.36 30.00 -31.16
CA LEU A 172 52.55 30.18 -30.35
C LEU A 172 52.23 30.62 -28.91
N PHE A 173 51.05 31.23 -28.70
CA PHE A 173 50.62 31.77 -27.42
C PHE A 173 49.29 31.18 -26.89
N THR A 174 48.83 30.02 -27.42
CA THR A 174 47.53 29.41 -27.05
C THR A 174 47.41 29.00 -25.58
N GLY A 175 48.53 28.90 -24.86
CA GLY A 175 48.57 28.56 -23.43
C GLY A 175 48.58 29.76 -22.48
N LEU A 176 48.73 30.99 -22.99
CA LEU A 176 48.75 32.20 -22.17
C LEU A 176 47.37 32.85 -22.15
N PRO A 177 46.83 33.20 -20.96
CA PRO A 177 45.58 33.96 -20.85
C PRO A 177 45.69 35.23 -21.70
N LYS A 178 44.66 35.52 -22.51
CA LYS A 178 44.61 36.72 -23.39
C LYS A 178 45.02 38.00 -22.67
N LEU A 179 44.67 38.11 -21.39
CA LEU A 179 45.02 39.24 -20.52
C LEU A 179 46.54 39.37 -20.28
N ILE A 180 47.27 38.28 -20.06
CA ILE A 180 48.74 38.32 -19.84
C ILE A 180 49.45 38.78 -21.12
N PHE A 181 48.98 38.30 -22.26
CA PHE A 181 49.52 38.68 -23.55
C PHE A 181 49.31 40.16 -23.87
N THR A 182 48.10 40.68 -23.63
CA THR A 182 47.81 42.12 -23.80
C THR A 182 48.68 42.98 -22.88
N ILE A 183 48.89 42.56 -21.62
CA ILE A 183 49.78 43.26 -20.68
C ILE A 183 51.22 43.27 -21.21
N PHE A 184 51.73 42.12 -21.66
CA PHE A 184 53.10 42.02 -22.18
C PHE A 184 53.29 42.87 -23.45
N ALA A 185 52.34 42.83 -24.38
CA ALA A 185 52.34 43.66 -25.58
C ALA A 185 52.36 45.15 -25.23
N THR A 186 51.52 45.55 -24.27
CA THR A 186 51.44 46.93 -23.77
C THR A 186 52.76 47.36 -23.13
N ALA A 187 53.36 46.52 -22.29
CA ALA A 187 54.66 46.78 -21.70
C ALA A 187 55.77 46.90 -22.76
N ALA A 188 55.75 46.06 -23.81
CA ALA A 188 56.71 46.12 -24.91
C ALA A 188 56.59 47.43 -25.71
N VAL A 189 55.37 47.90 -25.99
CA VAL A 189 55.15 49.18 -26.67
C VAL A 189 55.57 50.38 -25.79
N ILE A 190 55.28 50.34 -24.49
CA ILE A 190 55.76 51.36 -23.53
C ILE A 190 57.29 51.37 -23.46
N GLY A 191 57.91 50.20 -23.37
CA GLY A 191 59.38 50.07 -23.33
C GLY A 191 60.03 50.56 -24.61
N LEU A 192 59.44 50.25 -25.77
CA LEU A 192 59.93 50.71 -27.06
C LEU A 192 59.73 52.22 -27.25
N PHE A 193 58.63 52.77 -26.73
CA PHE A 193 58.43 54.21 -26.66
C PHE A 193 59.51 54.90 -25.80
N GLY A 194 59.80 54.38 -24.60
CA GLY A 194 60.86 54.90 -23.74
C GLY A 194 62.26 54.80 -24.38
N TYR A 195 62.54 53.70 -25.08
CA TYR A 195 63.76 53.52 -25.85
C TYR A 195 63.91 54.58 -26.94
N LEU A 196 62.89 54.75 -27.79
CA LEU A 196 62.92 55.74 -28.87
C LEU A 196 63.05 57.15 -28.31
N TYR A 197 62.35 57.45 -27.22
CA TYR A 197 62.45 58.73 -26.54
C TYR A 197 63.89 59.05 -26.13
N LEU A 198 64.56 58.14 -25.42
CA LEU A 198 65.95 58.31 -25.00
C LEU A 198 66.92 58.37 -26.19
N PHE A 199 66.69 57.51 -27.20
CA PHE A 199 67.50 57.49 -28.41
C PHE A 199 67.44 58.83 -29.15
N TYR A 200 66.24 59.39 -29.36
CA TYR A 200 66.07 60.64 -30.08
C TYR A 200 66.49 61.87 -29.28
N VAL A 201 66.32 61.88 -27.96
CA VAL A 201 66.86 62.95 -27.12
C VAL A 201 68.38 62.96 -27.19
N SER A 202 69.02 61.79 -27.11
CA SER A 202 70.48 61.66 -27.24
C SER A 202 70.96 62.03 -28.66
N ALA A 203 70.27 61.55 -29.70
CA ALA A 203 70.52 61.91 -31.09
C ALA A 203 70.39 63.43 -31.31
N GLY A 204 69.31 64.03 -30.80
CA GLY A 204 69.03 65.46 -30.90
C GLY A 204 70.16 66.29 -30.27
N GLU A 205 70.60 65.95 -29.06
CA GLU A 205 71.72 66.63 -28.43
C GLU A 205 73.00 66.54 -29.28
N LYS A 206 73.31 65.35 -29.82
CA LYS A 206 74.49 65.12 -30.69
C LYS A 206 74.43 65.85 -32.03
N THR A 207 73.24 66.15 -32.53
CA THR A 207 73.09 66.95 -33.75
C THR A 207 73.27 68.45 -33.50
N VAL A 208 73.08 68.91 -32.25
CA VAL A 208 73.02 70.33 -31.89
C VAL A 208 74.30 70.84 -31.22
N LYS A 209 74.97 70.02 -30.38
CA LYS A 209 76.21 70.42 -29.69
C LYS A 209 77.44 70.30 -30.59
N SER A 210 78.43 71.18 -30.38
CA SER A 210 79.71 71.11 -31.09
C SER A 210 80.57 69.95 -30.59
N SER A 211 81.54 69.55 -31.41
CA SER A 211 82.39 68.36 -31.26
C SER A 211 83.15 68.24 -29.93
N ASP A 212 83.37 69.33 -29.21
CA ASP A 212 84.39 69.37 -28.14
C ASP A 212 83.94 68.75 -26.82
N ASP A 213 82.64 68.49 -26.64
CA ASP A 213 82.05 68.11 -25.33
C ASP A 213 81.22 66.81 -25.38
N MET A 214 81.36 66.03 -26.46
CA MET A 214 80.57 64.82 -26.68
C MET A 214 81.32 63.55 -26.28
N ASP A 215 80.71 62.74 -25.40
CA ASP A 215 81.08 61.33 -25.26
C ASP A 215 80.57 60.56 -26.48
N LEU A 216 81.45 60.40 -27.47
CA LEU A 216 81.18 59.76 -28.75
C LEU A 216 80.97 58.24 -28.63
N THR A 217 81.25 57.64 -27.47
CA THR A 217 81.19 56.18 -27.29
C THR A 217 79.83 55.68 -26.83
N ALA A 218 79.08 56.51 -26.11
CA ALA A 218 77.74 56.15 -25.63
C ALA A 218 76.71 56.36 -26.74
N LEU A 219 76.14 55.28 -27.29
CA LEU A 219 75.09 55.35 -28.30
C LEU A 219 73.84 56.08 -27.79
N ILE A 220 73.44 55.78 -26.54
CA ILE A 220 72.35 56.42 -25.80
C ILE A 220 72.96 57.07 -24.56
N ASP A 221 72.97 58.41 -24.54
CA ASP A 221 73.40 59.17 -23.38
C ASP A 221 72.18 59.54 -22.53
N TYR A 222 71.97 58.86 -21.40
CA TYR A 222 70.87 59.17 -20.49
C TYR A 222 71.02 60.55 -19.83
N LYS A 223 72.24 61.10 -19.74
CA LYS A 223 72.47 62.46 -19.25
C LYS A 223 72.01 63.51 -20.25
N ALA A 224 71.85 63.14 -21.53
CA ALA A 224 71.22 64.01 -22.53
C ALA A 224 69.81 64.41 -22.10
N LEU A 225 69.07 63.46 -21.53
CA LEU A 225 67.73 63.72 -21.02
C LEU A 225 67.76 64.68 -19.84
N ASP A 226 68.61 64.43 -18.84
CA ASP A 226 68.76 65.31 -17.67
C ASP A 226 69.16 66.74 -18.08
N ARG A 227 70.12 66.87 -19.02
CA ARG A 227 70.54 68.18 -19.56
C ARG A 227 69.45 68.87 -20.37
N SER A 228 68.64 68.11 -21.12
CA SER A 228 67.50 68.67 -21.85
C SER A 228 66.33 69.09 -20.93
N LEU A 229 66.22 68.44 -19.76
CA LEU A 229 65.21 68.73 -18.72
C LEU A 229 65.62 69.84 -17.76
N GLN A 230 66.92 70.15 -17.64
CA GLN A 230 67.39 71.33 -16.92
C GLN A 230 67.02 72.58 -17.75
N PHE A 231 65.76 73.00 -17.59
CA PHE A 231 65.18 74.19 -18.20
C PHE A 231 65.91 75.44 -17.69
N SER A 232 66.99 75.82 -18.37
CA SER A 232 67.40 77.23 -18.41
C SER A 232 66.57 77.88 -19.51
N ASP A 233 65.77 78.88 -19.15
CA ASP A 233 64.84 79.60 -20.05
C ASP A 233 65.51 80.19 -21.32
N ASP A 234 66.83 80.19 -21.39
CA ASP A 234 67.59 80.87 -22.43
C ASP A 234 67.87 80.05 -23.71
N ASN A 235 67.51 78.75 -23.78
CA ASN A 235 67.78 77.95 -24.98
C ASN A 235 66.55 77.17 -25.52
N PRO A 236 65.82 77.72 -26.52
CA PRO A 236 64.65 77.06 -27.12
C PRO A 236 65.00 75.75 -27.85
N ARG A 237 66.29 75.44 -28.03
CA ARG A 237 66.74 74.18 -28.65
C ARG A 237 66.47 72.97 -27.76
N ASN A 238 66.50 73.12 -26.43
CA ASN A 238 66.22 72.02 -25.50
C ASN A 238 64.77 71.55 -25.64
N TRP A 239 63.85 72.50 -25.86
CA TRP A 239 62.44 72.19 -26.18
C TRP A 239 62.30 71.38 -27.48
N LEU A 240 63.07 71.72 -28.52
CA LEU A 240 63.02 70.99 -29.79
C LEU A 240 63.53 69.56 -29.64
N ILE A 241 64.59 69.34 -28.84
CA ILE A 241 65.13 68.02 -28.54
C ILE A 241 64.11 67.19 -27.73
N LEU A 242 63.45 67.80 -26.73
CA LEU A 242 62.44 67.14 -25.91
C LEU A 242 61.17 66.77 -26.69
N MET A 243 60.81 67.59 -27.69
CA MET A 243 59.62 67.39 -28.53
C MET A 243 59.85 66.43 -29.70
N PHE A 244 61.11 66.18 -30.06
CA PHE A 244 61.48 65.33 -31.20
C PHE A 244 60.87 63.91 -31.14
N PRO A 245 60.88 63.21 -30.00
CA PRO A 245 60.25 61.89 -29.88
C PRO A 245 58.74 61.87 -30.15
N PHE A 246 58.03 62.98 -29.93
CA PHE A 246 56.57 63.03 -30.13
C PHE A 246 56.18 62.91 -31.61
N ILE A 247 57.07 63.27 -32.52
CA ILE A 247 56.89 63.07 -33.96
C ILE A 247 56.65 61.59 -34.24
N PHE A 248 57.36 60.69 -33.54
CA PHE A 248 57.22 59.24 -33.71
C PHE A 248 55.93 58.68 -33.12
N ILE A 249 55.36 59.33 -32.09
CA ILE A 249 54.02 58.99 -31.60
C ILE A 249 52.98 59.36 -32.64
N VAL A 250 53.04 60.59 -33.17
CA VAL A 250 52.12 61.04 -34.22
C VAL A 250 52.23 60.11 -35.44
N LEU A 251 53.45 59.76 -35.82
CA LEU A 251 53.74 58.80 -36.87
C LEU A 251 53.14 57.40 -36.58
N ALA A 252 53.29 56.88 -35.36
CA ALA A 252 52.69 55.60 -34.96
C ALA A 252 51.15 55.65 -34.98
N ILE A 253 50.54 56.76 -34.56
CA ILE A 253 49.08 56.96 -34.62
C ILE A 253 48.61 57.02 -36.08
N VAL A 254 49.29 57.78 -36.94
CA VAL A 254 48.99 57.85 -38.38
C VAL A 254 49.12 56.46 -39.02
N THR A 255 50.10 55.67 -38.60
CA THR A 255 50.25 54.27 -39.04
C THR A 255 49.04 53.44 -38.66
N HIS A 256 48.58 53.54 -37.42
CA HIS A 256 47.40 52.83 -36.96
C HIS A 256 46.15 53.22 -37.76
N LEU A 257 45.88 54.52 -37.91
CA LEU A 257 44.74 55.03 -38.70
C LEU A 257 44.83 54.60 -40.18
N SER A 258 46.04 54.58 -40.75
CA SER A 258 46.26 54.13 -42.12
C SER A 258 45.93 52.64 -42.30
N LEU A 259 46.33 51.83 -41.32
CA LEU A 259 46.09 50.39 -41.30
C LEU A 259 44.63 50.02 -40.99
N GLU A 260 43.85 50.91 -40.42
CA GLU A 260 42.42 50.69 -40.16
C GLU A 260 41.55 50.83 -41.43
N SER A 261 41.99 51.60 -42.44
CA SER A 261 41.19 51.80 -43.65
C SER A 261 40.96 50.49 -44.42
N GLU A 262 39.70 50.19 -44.77
CA GLU A 262 39.30 48.94 -45.45
C GLU A 262 39.69 48.87 -46.94
N LYS A 263 40.08 49.99 -47.55
CA LYS A 263 40.33 50.09 -48.99
C LYS A 263 41.80 49.87 -49.32
N TRP A 264 42.10 49.58 -50.59
CA TRP A 264 43.47 49.47 -51.12
C TRP A 264 44.37 50.68 -50.79
N THR A 265 43.75 51.84 -50.52
CA THR A 265 44.40 53.05 -50.01
C THR A 265 45.23 52.82 -48.74
N ARG A 266 44.92 51.80 -47.93
CA ARG A 266 45.71 51.37 -46.76
C ARG A 266 47.19 51.19 -47.09
N TRP A 267 47.49 50.48 -48.17
CA TRP A 267 48.86 50.18 -48.55
C TRP A 267 49.60 51.40 -49.06
N ILE A 268 48.88 52.34 -49.68
CA ILE A 268 49.45 53.61 -50.14
C ILE A 268 49.84 54.46 -48.93
N TYR A 269 48.93 54.66 -47.97
CA TYR A 269 49.23 55.45 -46.77
C TYR A 269 50.34 54.82 -45.92
N PHE A 270 50.34 53.50 -45.77
CA PHE A 270 51.41 52.79 -45.06
C PHE A 270 52.77 52.90 -45.78
N SER A 271 52.79 52.86 -47.11
CA SER A 271 54.03 53.00 -47.89
C SER A 271 54.58 54.43 -47.83
N VAL A 272 53.71 55.43 -47.94
CA VAL A 272 54.06 56.86 -47.78
C VAL A 272 54.62 57.10 -46.38
N PHE A 273 53.98 56.52 -45.36
CA PHE A 273 54.45 56.57 -43.98
C PHE A 273 55.86 55.97 -43.81
N LEU A 274 56.09 54.77 -44.36
CA LEU A 274 57.37 54.08 -44.26
C LEU A 274 58.47 54.90 -44.95
N ALA A 275 58.18 55.47 -46.11
CA ALA A 275 59.10 56.33 -46.85
C ALA A 275 59.41 57.62 -46.07
N ALA A 276 58.41 58.29 -45.50
CA ALA A 276 58.60 59.49 -44.70
C ALA A 276 59.46 59.23 -43.45
N THR A 277 59.16 58.16 -42.72
CA THR A 277 59.94 57.75 -41.54
C THR A 277 61.38 57.42 -41.93
N LEU A 278 61.59 56.67 -43.01
CA LEU A 278 62.93 56.34 -43.50
C LEU A 278 63.72 57.58 -43.90
N LEU A 279 63.09 58.56 -44.56
CA LEU A 279 63.73 59.82 -44.94
C LEU A 279 64.14 60.63 -43.71
N ILE A 280 63.27 60.77 -42.71
CA ILE A 280 63.58 61.44 -41.45
C ILE A 280 64.77 60.75 -40.77
N GLU A 281 64.73 59.43 -40.60
CA GLU A 281 65.82 58.67 -39.99
C GLU A 281 67.14 58.76 -40.76
N ALA A 282 67.08 58.73 -42.09
CA ALA A 282 68.25 58.90 -42.93
C ALA A 282 68.87 60.29 -42.75
N THR A 283 68.05 61.35 -42.62
CA THR A 283 68.60 62.70 -42.39
C THR A 283 69.26 62.83 -41.02
N ILE A 284 68.65 62.26 -39.97
CA ILE A 284 69.20 62.27 -38.60
C ILE A 284 70.48 61.44 -38.54
N GLY A 285 70.42 60.19 -39.00
CA GLY A 285 71.53 59.26 -38.99
C GLY A 285 72.72 59.78 -39.80
N TRP A 286 72.46 60.42 -40.95
CA TRP A 286 73.50 61.06 -41.76
C TRP A 286 74.22 62.15 -40.96
N ARG A 287 73.47 63.03 -40.31
CA ARG A 287 74.01 64.15 -39.54
C ARG A 287 74.83 63.68 -38.34
N ILE A 288 74.34 62.68 -37.61
CA ILE A 288 75.05 62.11 -36.47
C ILE A 288 76.34 61.42 -36.92
N ALA A 289 76.27 60.56 -37.95
CA ALA A 289 77.45 59.88 -38.47
C ALA A 289 78.50 60.88 -38.98
N HIS A 290 78.05 61.98 -39.60
CA HIS A 290 78.93 63.04 -40.07
C HIS A 290 79.65 63.72 -38.91
N ASN A 291 78.90 64.17 -37.91
CA ASN A 291 79.45 64.83 -36.72
C ASN A 291 80.44 63.91 -35.98
N ILE A 292 80.14 62.62 -35.84
CA ILE A 292 81.02 61.64 -35.20
C ILE A 292 82.33 61.47 -35.99
N VAL A 293 82.24 61.34 -37.32
CA VAL A 293 83.42 61.16 -38.17
C VAL A 293 84.28 62.43 -38.20
N GLU A 294 83.66 63.61 -38.19
CA GLU A 294 84.39 64.88 -38.06
C GLU A 294 85.10 64.99 -36.70
N ALA A 295 84.42 64.64 -35.61
CA ALA A 295 85.02 64.63 -34.27
C ALA A 295 86.17 63.60 -34.18
N GLN A 296 86.00 62.41 -34.78
CA GLN A 296 87.05 61.40 -34.87
C GLN A 296 88.24 61.88 -35.71
N LYS A 297 88.01 62.58 -36.83
CA LYS A 297 89.09 63.19 -37.63
C LYS A 297 89.84 64.26 -36.85
N ALA A 298 89.15 65.03 -36.00
CA ALA A 298 89.80 66.00 -35.13
C ALA A 298 90.65 65.33 -34.03
N ALA A 299 90.25 64.15 -33.56
CA ALA A 299 90.93 63.42 -32.48
C ALA A 299 92.01 62.40 -32.94
N SER A 300 91.94 61.88 -34.17
CA SER A 300 92.81 60.81 -34.70
C SER A 300 93.55 61.25 -35.97
N THR A 301 94.88 61.08 -35.98
CA THR A 301 95.76 61.41 -37.12
C THR A 301 95.77 60.37 -38.26
N ASN A 302 95.03 59.25 -38.15
CA ASN A 302 95.00 58.21 -39.19
C ASN A 302 93.70 58.23 -40.04
N GLY A 303 93.87 58.35 -41.36
CA GLY A 303 92.86 58.67 -42.37
C GLY A 303 91.89 57.55 -42.80
N GLN A 304 91.35 56.76 -41.88
CA GLN A 304 90.40 55.69 -42.20
C GLN A 304 88.93 56.13 -42.01
N SER A 305 88.47 57.13 -42.78
CA SER A 305 87.22 57.86 -42.45
C SER A 305 85.95 57.45 -43.20
N GLN A 306 86.03 56.79 -44.36
CA GLN A 306 84.83 56.63 -45.21
C GLN A 306 84.01 55.37 -44.91
N ASP A 307 84.66 54.25 -44.59
CA ASP A 307 83.96 53.01 -44.25
C ASP A 307 83.27 53.11 -42.89
N SER A 308 83.91 53.79 -41.93
CA SER A 308 83.33 54.09 -40.60
C SER A 308 82.07 54.93 -40.70
N PHE A 309 82.01 55.91 -41.61
CA PHE A 309 80.81 56.73 -41.84
C PHE A 309 79.62 55.87 -42.28
N ARG A 310 79.81 55.00 -43.28
CA ARG A 310 78.73 54.17 -43.83
C ARG A 310 78.17 53.20 -42.79
N LEU A 311 79.05 52.58 -42.00
CA LEU A 311 78.65 51.64 -40.97
C LEU A 311 77.90 52.34 -39.83
N LEU A 312 78.40 53.49 -39.36
CA LEU A 312 77.72 54.31 -38.35
C LEU A 312 76.36 54.79 -38.85
N PHE A 313 76.29 55.31 -40.09
CA PHE A 313 75.06 55.75 -40.70
C PHE A 313 74.00 54.64 -40.72
N LEU A 314 74.35 53.45 -41.23
CA LEU A 314 73.44 52.31 -41.27
C LEU A 314 73.04 51.86 -39.87
N LEU A 315 73.97 51.86 -38.92
CA LEU A 315 73.69 51.51 -37.53
C LEU A 315 72.64 52.44 -36.92
N PHE A 316 72.82 53.76 -37.02
CA PHE A 316 71.85 54.75 -36.53
C PHE A 316 70.52 54.67 -37.27
N LEU A 317 70.56 54.45 -38.59
CA LEU A 317 69.35 54.25 -39.39
C LEU A 317 68.56 53.04 -38.88
N PHE A 318 69.18 51.88 -38.66
CA PHE A 318 68.49 50.69 -38.18
C PHE A 318 67.99 50.83 -36.73
N LEU A 319 68.76 51.49 -35.86
CA LEU A 319 68.39 51.72 -34.47
C LEU A 319 67.23 52.70 -34.30
N GLY A 320 67.07 53.68 -35.18
CA GLY A 320 65.93 54.59 -35.17
C GLY A 320 64.73 54.04 -35.97
N PHE A 321 64.97 53.63 -37.22
CA PHE A 321 63.91 53.21 -38.14
C PHE A 321 63.23 51.91 -37.72
N GLY A 322 64.01 50.89 -37.36
CA GLY A 322 63.49 49.56 -37.01
C GLY A 322 62.50 49.63 -35.85
N PRO A 323 62.92 50.16 -34.68
CA PRO A 323 62.03 50.37 -33.55
C PRO A 323 60.84 51.28 -33.88
N SER A 324 61.01 52.37 -34.65
CA SER A 324 59.89 53.23 -35.05
C SER A 324 58.80 52.50 -35.86
N VAL A 325 59.18 51.62 -36.79
CA VAL A 325 58.22 50.77 -37.52
C VAL A 325 57.56 49.76 -36.59
N LEU A 326 58.33 49.15 -35.67
CA LEU A 326 57.79 48.24 -34.66
C LEU A 326 56.81 48.94 -33.71
N LEU A 327 57.04 50.21 -33.36
CA LEU A 327 56.11 51.02 -32.56
C LEU A 327 54.78 51.18 -33.30
N GLY A 328 54.82 51.58 -34.58
CA GLY A 328 53.60 51.80 -35.37
C GLY A 328 52.78 50.52 -35.53
N LEU A 329 53.43 49.40 -35.82
CA LEU A 329 52.76 48.09 -35.93
C LEU A 329 52.26 47.57 -34.57
N GLY A 330 53.06 47.73 -33.52
CA GLY A 330 52.71 47.32 -32.16
C GLY A 330 51.53 48.10 -31.60
N LEU A 331 51.52 49.43 -31.81
CA LEU A 331 50.40 50.30 -31.41
C LEU A 331 49.11 49.90 -32.14
N HIS A 332 49.17 49.67 -33.46
CA HIS A 332 47.99 49.24 -34.22
C HIS A 332 47.40 47.94 -33.67
N TRP A 333 48.26 47.00 -33.29
CA TRP A 333 47.83 45.71 -32.79
C TRP A 333 47.26 45.78 -31.36
N ILE A 334 47.85 46.60 -30.47
CA ILE A 334 47.30 46.82 -29.12
C ILE A 334 45.94 47.52 -29.20
N LEU A 335 45.81 48.56 -30.01
CA LEU A 335 44.54 49.26 -30.18
C LEU A 335 43.46 48.34 -30.75
N GLY A 336 43.80 47.49 -31.72
CA GLY A 336 42.88 46.46 -32.25
C GLY A 336 42.52 45.36 -31.23
N LEU A 337 43.34 45.11 -30.21
CA LEU A 337 43.01 44.23 -29.08
C LEU A 337 42.06 44.93 -28.09
N TRP A 338 42.19 46.26 -27.92
CA TRP A 338 41.39 47.08 -27.01
C TRP A 338 40.06 47.60 -27.59
N GLU A 339 39.88 47.55 -28.91
CA GLU A 339 38.59 47.85 -29.56
C GLU A 339 37.57 46.70 -29.46
N ASN A 340 38.00 45.51 -29.04
CA ASN A 340 37.18 44.30 -28.91
C ASN A 340 36.85 43.82 -27.47
N PRO A 341 36.63 44.67 -26.44
CA PRO A 341 36.06 44.23 -25.16
C PRO A 341 34.54 44.39 -25.12
N ARG A 342 33.90 45.00 -26.14
CA ARG A 342 32.45 44.88 -26.28
C ARG A 342 32.17 43.49 -26.84
N PRO A 343 31.43 42.62 -26.12
CA PRO A 343 30.85 41.47 -26.78
C PRO A 343 29.98 42.04 -27.90
N GLN A 344 30.41 41.85 -29.14
CA GLN A 344 29.45 41.77 -30.24
C GLN A 344 28.49 40.67 -29.81
N THR A 345 27.35 41.08 -29.25
CA THR A 345 26.14 40.27 -29.26
C THR A 345 25.83 40.04 -30.72
N ASP A 346 26.45 38.99 -31.27
CA ASP A 346 25.98 38.31 -32.46
C ASP A 346 24.49 38.04 -32.23
N GLN A 347 23.67 38.24 -33.25
CA GLN A 347 22.24 37.90 -33.19
C GLN A 347 22.04 36.46 -32.67
N SER A 348 22.99 35.55 -32.94
CA SER A 348 22.99 34.19 -32.40
C SER A 348 23.03 34.12 -30.87
N THR A 349 23.73 35.03 -30.18
CA THR A 349 23.81 35.00 -28.71
C THR A 349 22.56 35.59 -28.06
N GLN A 350 21.93 36.61 -28.67
CA GLN A 350 20.62 37.09 -28.19
C GLN A 350 19.52 36.05 -28.43
N MET A 351 19.59 35.37 -29.56
CA MET A 351 18.74 34.25 -29.93
C MET A 351 18.87 33.08 -28.93
N GLU A 352 20.10 32.70 -28.55
CA GLU A 352 20.35 31.69 -27.51
C GLU A 352 19.81 32.10 -26.13
N ILE A 353 19.92 33.38 -25.76
CA ILE A 353 19.39 33.89 -24.48
C ILE A 353 17.86 33.83 -24.48
N GLN A 354 17.20 34.19 -25.58
CA GLN A 354 15.74 34.10 -25.71
C GLN A 354 15.26 32.65 -25.69
N ILE A 355 15.92 31.74 -26.42
CA ILE A 355 15.61 30.30 -26.40
C ILE A 355 15.78 29.74 -24.97
N ARG A 356 16.82 30.15 -24.24
CA ARG A 356 17.04 29.72 -22.85
C ARG A 356 15.99 30.29 -21.89
N ALA A 357 15.51 31.52 -22.13
CA ALA A 357 14.44 32.12 -21.32
C ALA A 357 13.11 31.40 -21.56
N GLU A 358 12.71 31.19 -22.82
CA GLU A 358 11.47 30.47 -23.16
C GLU A 358 11.47 29.04 -22.63
N LYS A 359 12.60 28.32 -22.74
CA LYS A 359 12.74 26.97 -22.16
C LYS A 359 12.63 26.97 -20.63
N LYS A 360 13.13 28.01 -19.95
CA LYS A 360 13.00 28.14 -18.49
C LYS A 360 11.57 28.44 -18.07
N ASP A 361 10.87 29.31 -18.79
CA ASP A 361 9.47 29.63 -18.50
C ASP A 361 8.58 28.40 -18.65
N LYS A 362 8.76 27.62 -19.74
CA LYS A 362 8.07 26.33 -19.93
C LYS A 362 8.42 25.30 -18.84
N LEU A 363 9.67 25.29 -18.35
CA LEU A 363 10.08 24.43 -17.22
C LEU A 363 9.40 24.82 -15.90
N VAL A 364 9.22 26.12 -15.67
CA VAL A 364 8.47 26.64 -14.53
C VAL A 364 6.99 26.26 -14.65
N GLU A 365 6.39 26.39 -15.84
CA GLU A 365 5.01 25.96 -16.11
C GLU A 365 4.82 24.46 -15.87
N LEU A 366 5.75 23.60 -16.34
CA LEU A 366 5.73 22.16 -16.04
C LEU A 366 5.82 21.89 -14.54
N SER A 367 6.67 22.61 -13.81
CA SER A 367 6.79 22.42 -12.36
C SER A 367 5.51 22.82 -11.61
N ALA A 368 4.82 23.86 -12.07
CA ALA A 368 3.55 24.30 -11.51
C ALA A 368 2.44 23.26 -11.78
N LEU A 369 2.30 22.79 -13.03
CA LEU A 369 1.35 21.75 -13.41
C LEU A 369 1.59 20.44 -12.63
N ASN A 370 2.85 20.05 -12.44
CA ASN A 370 3.19 18.85 -11.69
C ASN A 370 2.82 18.98 -10.20
N THR A 371 2.98 20.17 -9.63
CA THR A 371 2.54 20.48 -8.25
C THR A 371 1.01 20.44 -8.15
N GLU A 372 0.28 20.96 -9.14
CA GLU A 372 -1.18 20.87 -9.20
C GLU A 372 -1.68 19.42 -9.27
N ILE A 373 -1.05 18.57 -10.09
CA ILE A 373 -1.36 17.13 -10.15
C ILE A 373 -1.11 16.46 -8.81
N GLN A 374 0.03 16.73 -8.16
CA GLN A 374 0.32 16.16 -6.85
C GLN A 374 -0.74 16.56 -5.81
N ASN A 375 -1.16 17.83 -5.80
CA ASN A 375 -2.23 18.29 -4.92
C ASN A 375 -3.59 17.61 -5.22
N LEU A 376 -3.89 17.35 -6.51
CA LEU A 376 -5.07 16.60 -6.91
C LEU A 376 -5.00 15.15 -6.44
N GLU A 377 -3.85 14.48 -6.60
CA GLU A 377 -3.62 13.09 -6.14
C GLU A 377 -3.75 12.94 -4.62
N GLU A 378 -3.20 13.89 -3.85
CA GLU A 378 -3.38 13.95 -2.39
C GLU A 378 -4.84 14.19 -2.00
N GLY A 379 -5.53 15.09 -2.71
CA GLY A 379 -6.95 15.35 -2.50
C GLY A 379 -7.82 14.14 -2.80
N LEU A 380 -7.49 13.37 -3.85
CA LEU A 380 -8.18 12.16 -4.27
C LEU A 380 -7.97 11.03 -3.23
N SER A 381 -6.74 10.88 -2.72
CA SER A 381 -6.43 9.94 -1.64
C SER A 381 -7.27 10.20 -0.38
N ARG A 382 -7.42 11.48 0.03
CA ARG A 382 -8.27 11.85 1.17
C ARG A 382 -9.75 11.51 0.95
N ILE A 383 -10.27 11.73 -0.25
CA ILE A 383 -11.68 11.38 -0.54
C ILE A 383 -11.88 9.86 -0.52
N TYR A 384 -10.90 9.06 -0.95
CA TYR A 384 -10.96 7.60 -0.80
C TYR A 384 -10.94 7.17 0.67
N GLU A 385 -10.10 7.79 1.50
CA GLU A 385 -10.09 7.56 2.95
C GLU A 385 -11.43 7.91 3.59
N ASP A 386 -12.02 9.07 3.24
CA ASP A 386 -13.33 9.50 3.72
C ASP A 386 -14.44 8.53 3.28
N LYS A 387 -14.41 8.07 2.03
CA LYS A 387 -15.34 7.07 1.50
C LYS A 387 -15.23 5.74 2.25
N GLN A 388 -14.01 5.30 2.53
CA GLN A 388 -13.77 4.06 3.28
C GLN A 388 -14.24 4.20 4.72
N ALA A 389 -13.87 5.28 5.42
CA ALA A 389 -14.30 5.54 6.78
C ALA A 389 -15.83 5.64 6.89
N TYR A 390 -16.48 6.23 5.89
CA TYR A 390 -17.94 6.29 5.83
C TYR A 390 -18.58 4.92 5.61
N SER A 391 -18.04 4.11 4.68
CA SER A 391 -18.47 2.72 4.48
C SER A 391 -18.32 1.87 5.75
N ASP A 392 -17.18 1.98 6.44
CA ASP A 392 -16.93 1.26 7.70
C ASP A 392 -17.91 1.70 8.80
N SER A 393 -18.23 2.99 8.87
CA SER A 393 -19.24 3.54 9.77
C SER A 393 -20.64 3.00 9.48
N LEU A 394 -21.02 2.87 8.21
CA LEU A 394 -22.30 2.27 7.80
C LEU A 394 -22.38 0.80 8.19
N ILE A 395 -21.33 0.02 7.91
CA ILE A 395 -21.26 -1.39 8.31
C ILE A 395 -21.42 -1.52 9.83
N LYS A 396 -20.70 -0.69 10.59
CA LYS A 396 -20.75 -0.73 12.05
C LYS A 396 -22.10 -0.30 12.63
N THR A 397 -22.75 0.69 12.02
CA THR A 397 -24.01 1.27 12.53
C THR A 397 -25.23 0.41 12.18
N TYR A 398 -25.28 -0.18 10.97
CA TYR A 398 -26.48 -0.90 10.51
C TYR A 398 -26.27 -2.41 10.45
N ARG A 399 -25.17 -2.86 9.85
CA ARG A 399 -24.95 -4.30 9.60
C ARG A 399 -24.69 -5.06 10.89
N HIS A 400 -23.77 -4.56 11.72
CA HIS A 400 -23.35 -5.24 12.95
C HIS A 400 -24.49 -5.46 13.97
N PRO A 401 -25.37 -4.49 14.24
CA PRO A 401 -26.51 -4.72 15.14
C PRO A 401 -27.47 -5.79 14.63
N ILE A 402 -27.71 -5.86 13.32
CA ILE A 402 -28.57 -6.89 12.70
C ILE A 402 -27.89 -8.26 12.79
N GLU A 403 -26.60 -8.37 12.46
CA GLU A 403 -25.82 -9.61 12.60
C GLU A 403 -25.82 -10.13 14.05
N SER A 404 -25.66 -9.23 15.03
CA SER A 404 -25.71 -9.56 16.45
C SER A 404 -27.09 -10.09 16.87
N GLN A 405 -28.17 -9.48 16.37
CA GLN A 405 -29.53 -9.94 16.62
C GLN A 405 -29.80 -11.31 15.97
N ILE A 406 -29.31 -11.54 14.75
CA ILE A 406 -29.38 -12.84 14.07
C ILE A 406 -28.67 -13.91 14.88
N ALA A 407 -27.44 -13.64 15.34
CA ALA A 407 -26.69 -14.59 16.16
C ALA A 407 -27.39 -14.91 17.48
N GLY A 408 -27.97 -13.90 18.14
CA GLY A 408 -28.79 -14.09 19.34
C GLY A 408 -30.01 -14.99 19.08
N LEU A 409 -30.77 -14.70 18.03
CA LEU A 409 -31.94 -15.52 17.65
C LEU A 409 -31.57 -16.94 17.27
N ASP A 410 -30.48 -17.16 16.54
CA ASP A 410 -29.99 -18.50 16.20
C ASP A 410 -29.69 -19.32 17.47
N THR A 411 -29.06 -18.70 18.49
CA THR A 411 -28.82 -19.38 19.77
C THR A 411 -30.11 -19.70 20.54
N GLU A 412 -31.07 -18.79 20.54
CA GLU A 412 -32.38 -19.02 21.16
C GLU A 412 -33.15 -20.14 20.46
N ILE A 413 -33.13 -20.16 19.12
CA ILE A 413 -33.73 -21.21 18.29
C ILE A 413 -33.13 -22.57 18.61
N GLN A 414 -31.80 -22.67 18.69
CA GLN A 414 -31.11 -23.92 19.06
C GLN A 414 -31.49 -24.38 20.47
N SER A 415 -31.61 -23.45 21.41
CA SER A 415 -32.05 -23.76 22.78
C SER A 415 -33.46 -24.34 22.82
N ILE A 416 -34.41 -23.73 22.09
CA ILE A 416 -35.79 -24.21 22.02
C ILE A 416 -35.88 -25.56 21.31
N GLN A 417 -35.10 -25.77 20.25
CA GLN A 417 -35.03 -27.07 19.57
C GLN A 417 -34.55 -28.18 20.52
N ALA A 418 -33.54 -27.91 21.34
CA ALA A 418 -33.05 -28.85 22.34
C ALA A 418 -34.11 -29.14 23.42
N GLU A 419 -34.87 -28.13 23.85
CA GLU A 419 -35.99 -28.29 24.79
C GLU A 419 -37.10 -29.18 24.20
N ILE A 420 -37.50 -28.94 22.95
CA ILE A 420 -38.49 -29.76 22.25
C ILE A 420 -38.02 -31.22 22.16
N GLN A 421 -36.74 -31.45 21.84
CA GLN A 421 -36.17 -32.79 21.79
C GLN A 421 -36.27 -33.49 23.15
N LEU A 422 -35.87 -32.82 24.23
CA LEU A 422 -35.96 -33.37 25.59
C LEU A 422 -37.40 -33.70 25.99
N LEU A 423 -38.35 -32.81 25.67
CA LEU A 423 -39.76 -33.05 25.96
C LEU A 423 -40.32 -34.24 25.17
N ASN A 424 -39.90 -34.44 23.91
CA ASN A 424 -40.29 -35.62 23.13
C ASN A 424 -39.76 -36.91 23.77
N GLU A 425 -38.50 -36.93 24.21
CA GLU A 425 -37.91 -38.07 24.93
C GLU A 425 -38.68 -38.38 26.22
N GLN A 426 -39.13 -37.36 26.95
CA GLN A 426 -39.99 -37.53 28.13
C GLN A 426 -41.36 -38.12 27.78
N VAL A 427 -41.99 -37.66 26.69
CA VAL A 427 -43.28 -38.19 26.22
C VAL A 427 -43.15 -39.67 25.82
N ASP A 428 -42.07 -40.05 25.14
CA ASP A 428 -41.81 -41.45 24.77
C ASP A 428 -41.58 -42.32 26.01
N SER A 429 -40.85 -41.83 27.02
CA SER A 429 -40.67 -42.52 28.30
C SER A 429 -41.99 -42.74 29.03
N LEU A 430 -42.82 -41.70 29.13
CA LEU A 430 -44.14 -41.80 29.75
C LEU A 430 -45.05 -42.77 28.99
N GLN A 431 -44.98 -42.80 27.66
CA GLN A 431 -45.72 -43.78 26.86
C GLN A 431 -45.33 -45.21 27.19
N MET A 432 -44.03 -45.51 27.31
CA MET A 432 -43.57 -46.84 27.69
C MET A 432 -44.06 -47.27 29.08
N GLU A 433 -44.14 -46.33 30.03
CA GLU A 433 -44.67 -46.60 31.36
C GLU A 433 -46.19 -46.86 31.35
N ILE A 434 -46.94 -46.10 30.56
CA ILE A 434 -48.37 -46.34 30.33
C ILE A 434 -48.60 -47.74 29.74
N ASP A 435 -47.85 -48.10 28.70
CA ASP A 435 -47.95 -49.42 28.04
C ASP A 435 -47.64 -50.56 29.03
N ARG A 436 -46.69 -50.34 29.94
CA ARG A 436 -46.38 -51.28 31.03
C ARG A 436 -47.55 -51.43 31.99
N CYS A 437 -48.12 -50.33 32.49
CA CYS A 437 -49.31 -50.37 33.35
C CYS A 437 -50.48 -51.08 32.67
N GLU A 438 -50.72 -50.82 31.38
CA GLU A 438 -51.77 -51.50 30.60
C GLU A 438 -51.52 -53.01 30.50
N SER A 439 -50.27 -53.41 30.24
CA SER A 439 -49.89 -54.82 30.20
C SER A 439 -50.11 -55.49 31.56
N GLU A 440 -49.68 -54.87 32.65
CA GLU A 440 -49.87 -55.39 34.02
C GLU A 440 -51.36 -55.55 34.35
N ILE A 441 -52.18 -54.52 34.09
CA ILE A 441 -53.65 -54.59 34.23
C ILE A 441 -54.22 -55.76 33.41
N GLY A 442 -53.78 -55.92 32.16
CA GLY A 442 -54.18 -57.03 31.29
C GLY A 442 -53.84 -58.40 31.88
N THR A 443 -52.67 -58.55 32.49
CA THR A 443 -52.27 -59.80 33.15
C THR A 443 -53.11 -60.10 34.39
N HIS A 444 -53.40 -59.10 35.23
CA HIS A 444 -54.25 -59.26 36.41
C HIS A 444 -55.69 -59.64 36.04
N LEU A 445 -56.26 -59.01 35.00
CA LEU A 445 -57.59 -59.34 34.50
C LEU A 445 -57.67 -60.77 33.93
N LYS A 446 -56.62 -61.22 33.24
CA LYS A 446 -56.54 -62.60 32.75
C LYS A 446 -56.41 -63.59 33.91
N GLY A 447 -55.57 -63.29 34.89
CA GLY A 447 -55.42 -64.08 36.12
C GLY A 447 -56.71 -64.14 36.95
N GLN A 448 -57.55 -63.10 36.94
CA GLN A 448 -58.91 -63.14 37.52
C GLN A 448 -59.81 -64.13 36.78
N ARG A 449 -59.83 -64.11 35.44
CA ARG A 449 -60.68 -65.03 34.65
C ARG A 449 -60.25 -66.50 34.76
N GLU A 450 -58.96 -66.76 34.92
CA GLU A 450 -58.44 -68.14 34.99
C GLU A 450 -58.57 -68.76 36.39
N ARG A 451 -58.91 -67.99 37.43
CA ARG A 451 -59.20 -68.48 38.78
C ARG A 451 -60.59 -69.10 38.87
N VAL A 452 -60.74 -70.23 38.19
CA VAL A 452 -61.84 -71.16 38.36
C VAL A 452 -61.46 -72.14 39.47
N ILE A 453 -62.45 -72.52 40.29
CA ILE A 453 -62.35 -73.61 41.27
C ILE A 453 -61.58 -74.79 40.66
N ASP A 454 -60.47 -75.21 41.29
CA ASP A 454 -59.66 -76.30 40.78
C ASP A 454 -60.39 -77.62 41.03
N ILE A 455 -61.19 -78.01 40.03
CA ILE A 455 -61.99 -79.24 40.07
C ILE A 455 -61.11 -80.45 40.41
N LYS A 456 -59.83 -80.50 39.99
CA LYS A 456 -58.95 -81.63 40.30
C LYS A 456 -58.53 -81.64 41.77
N LYS A 457 -58.23 -80.47 42.34
CA LYS A 457 -57.93 -80.33 43.76
C LYS A 457 -59.15 -80.71 44.61
N MET A 458 -60.34 -80.25 44.22
CA MET A 458 -61.60 -80.66 44.84
C MET A 458 -61.83 -82.18 44.76
N GLU A 459 -61.66 -82.78 43.59
CA GLU A 459 -61.76 -84.24 43.39
C GLU A 459 -60.79 -85.00 44.30
N ALA A 460 -59.55 -84.53 44.44
CA ALA A 460 -58.55 -85.14 45.29
C ALA A 460 -58.97 -85.11 46.77
N GLN A 461 -59.47 -83.98 47.26
CA GLN A 461 -59.94 -83.83 48.64
C GLN A 461 -61.21 -84.66 48.91
N ALA A 462 -62.15 -84.70 47.96
CA ALA A 462 -63.33 -85.56 48.04
C ALA A 462 -62.96 -87.04 48.12
N ASN A 463 -62.01 -87.49 47.29
CA ASN A 463 -61.50 -88.86 47.32
C ASN A 463 -60.78 -89.19 48.63
N GLU A 464 -60.01 -88.24 49.18
CA GLU A 464 -59.35 -88.39 50.48
C GLU A 464 -60.39 -88.57 51.60
N PHE A 465 -61.46 -87.76 51.61
CA PHE A 465 -62.57 -87.88 52.55
C PHE A 465 -63.27 -89.25 52.45
N VAL A 466 -63.64 -89.68 51.24
CA VAL A 466 -64.30 -90.98 51.02
C VAL A 466 -63.41 -92.13 51.48
N THR A 467 -62.11 -92.06 51.19
CA THR A 467 -61.13 -93.07 51.59
C THR A 467 -61.00 -93.12 53.11
N GLY A 468 -60.89 -91.96 53.77
CA GLY A 468 -60.90 -91.86 55.23
C GLY A 468 -62.18 -92.48 55.81
N TRP A 469 -63.32 -92.21 55.19
CA TRP A 469 -64.61 -92.74 55.62
C TRP A 469 -64.69 -94.26 55.57
N CYS A 470 -64.25 -94.84 54.45
CA CYS A 470 -64.20 -96.29 54.30
C CYS A 470 -63.33 -96.94 55.40
N ARG A 471 -62.20 -96.32 55.75
CA ARG A 471 -61.34 -96.79 56.86
C ARG A 471 -62.05 -96.72 58.22
N TYR A 472 -62.76 -95.62 58.51
CA TYR A 472 -63.52 -95.46 59.75
C TYR A 472 -64.63 -96.50 59.88
N VAL A 473 -65.44 -96.71 58.83
CA VAL A 473 -66.51 -97.71 58.83
C VAL A 473 -65.95 -99.12 59.07
N ALA A 474 -64.80 -99.44 58.46
CA ALA A 474 -64.12 -100.71 58.67
C ALA A 474 -63.59 -100.90 60.10
N GLN A 475 -63.27 -99.80 60.82
CA GLN A 475 -62.76 -99.83 62.20
C GLN A 475 -63.87 -99.85 63.26
N CYS A 476 -64.98 -99.13 63.06
CA CYS A 476 -66.00 -98.89 64.09
C CYS A 476 -67.11 -99.96 64.18
N ARG A 477 -67.24 -100.86 63.21
CA ARG A 477 -68.28 -101.91 63.22
C ARG A 477 -67.66 -103.28 63.41
N THR A 478 -67.39 -103.65 64.66
CA THR A 478 -66.88 -104.97 65.04
C THR A 478 -67.92 -106.10 64.91
N ASP A 479 -69.19 -105.76 64.69
CA ASP A 479 -70.32 -106.70 64.82
C ASP A 479 -71.00 -107.06 63.48
N LEU A 480 -70.55 -106.50 62.35
CA LEU A 480 -71.09 -106.82 61.01
C LEU A 480 -70.28 -107.93 60.33
N GLN A 481 -70.95 -108.74 59.51
CA GLN A 481 -70.27 -109.73 58.67
C GLN A 481 -69.41 -109.01 57.62
N PRO A 482 -68.21 -109.52 57.28
CA PRO A 482 -67.29 -108.88 56.32
C PRO A 482 -67.92 -108.52 54.96
N GLN A 483 -68.92 -109.31 54.51
CA GLN A 483 -69.66 -109.06 53.27
C GLN A 483 -70.54 -107.80 53.34
N GLU A 484 -71.13 -107.49 54.50
CA GLU A 484 -71.97 -106.31 54.70
C GLU A 484 -71.14 -105.03 54.74
N VAL A 485 -69.95 -105.08 55.34
CA VAL A 485 -68.98 -103.97 55.33
C VAL A 485 -68.51 -103.68 53.90
N SER A 486 -68.22 -104.72 53.11
CA SER A 486 -67.82 -104.57 51.70
C SER A 486 -68.94 -103.97 50.84
N SER A 487 -70.20 -104.40 51.04
CA SER A 487 -71.37 -103.83 50.34
C SER A 487 -71.53 -102.35 50.64
N GLN A 488 -71.46 -101.99 51.94
CA GLN A 488 -71.59 -100.60 52.38
C GLN A 488 -70.47 -99.73 51.83
N ILE A 489 -69.23 -100.21 51.78
CA ILE A 489 -68.10 -99.48 51.16
C ILE A 489 -68.35 -99.19 49.68
N ILE A 490 -68.87 -100.15 48.91
CA ILE A 490 -69.17 -99.95 47.48
C ILE A 490 -70.31 -98.94 47.29
N GLU A 491 -71.39 -99.05 48.09
CA GLU A 491 -72.51 -98.10 48.06
C GLU A 491 -72.05 -96.68 48.40
N ILE A 492 -71.20 -96.55 49.42
CA ILE A 492 -70.55 -95.31 49.86
C ILE A 492 -69.73 -94.69 48.72
N GLN A 493 -68.93 -95.50 48.01
CA GLN A 493 -68.13 -95.03 46.87
C GLN A 493 -68.99 -94.58 45.69
N GLU A 494 -70.04 -95.32 45.34
CA GLU A 494 -70.92 -94.97 44.21
C GLU A 494 -71.76 -93.72 44.51
N LEU A 495 -72.28 -93.62 45.74
CA LEU A 495 -73.00 -92.45 46.23
C LEU A 495 -72.10 -91.21 46.25
N ALA A 496 -70.84 -91.37 46.64
CA ALA A 496 -69.87 -90.29 46.61
C ALA A 496 -69.58 -89.80 45.19
N LYS A 497 -69.41 -90.74 44.25
CA LYS A 497 -69.19 -90.44 42.83
C LYS A 497 -70.38 -89.69 42.23
N GLN A 498 -71.61 -90.10 42.51
CA GLN A 498 -72.82 -89.40 42.05
C GLN A 498 -72.93 -87.99 42.64
N THR A 499 -72.63 -87.84 43.94
CA THR A 499 -72.65 -86.54 44.61
C THR A 499 -71.62 -85.60 43.99
N LEU A 500 -70.41 -86.08 43.71
CA LEU A 500 -69.34 -85.32 43.07
C LEU A 500 -69.69 -84.90 41.63
N GLU A 501 -70.29 -85.80 40.82
CA GLU A 501 -70.72 -85.47 39.46
C GLU A 501 -71.85 -84.44 39.44
N ASN A 502 -72.86 -84.57 40.30
CA ASN A 502 -73.92 -83.58 40.45
C ASN A 502 -73.35 -82.21 40.86
N PHE A 503 -72.34 -82.22 41.74
CA PHE A 503 -71.64 -81.02 42.15
C PHE A 503 -70.89 -80.35 40.99
N LYS A 504 -70.14 -81.12 40.19
CA LYS A 504 -69.46 -80.62 38.98
C LYS A 504 -70.42 -80.02 37.96
N THR A 505 -71.59 -80.65 37.75
CA THR A 505 -72.59 -80.09 36.83
C THR A 505 -73.13 -78.77 37.33
N THR A 506 -73.34 -78.64 38.63
CA THR A 506 -73.80 -77.39 39.26
C THR A 506 -72.76 -76.28 39.12
N LEU A 507 -71.47 -76.60 39.33
CA LEU A 507 -70.35 -75.66 39.15
C LEU A 507 -70.14 -75.19 37.71
N LYS A 508 -70.52 -75.98 36.69
CA LYS A 508 -70.39 -75.59 35.28
C LYS A 508 -71.51 -74.69 34.78
N THR A 509 -72.65 -74.68 35.49
CA THR A 509 -73.83 -73.88 35.14
C THR A 509 -73.85 -72.51 35.80
N VAL A 510 -73.02 -72.31 36.83
CA VAL A 510 -72.73 -71.02 37.48
C VAL A 510 -71.51 -70.43 36.80
#